data_AF-A0ABD3J7P5-F1
#
_entry.id   AF-A0ABD3J7P5-F1
#
_cell.length_a   1.000
_cell.length_b   1.000
_cell.length_c   1.000
_cell.angle_alpha   90.00
_cell.angle_beta   90.00
_cell.angle_gamma   90.00
#
_symmetry.space_group_name_H-M   'P 1'
#
loop_
_entity.id
_entity.type
_entity.pdbx_description
1 polymer ?
#
loop_
_entity_poly.entity_id
_entity_poly.type
_entity_poly.pdbx_seq_one_letter_code
_entity_poly.pdbx_strand_id
1 'polypeptide(L)'
;MRNCYTLKPDRGKNSLYLIRAHFWYGNYDGENKAPTFDLYIDVNYWDTISDTRNVYVDILYVPQADYIQVCVVKTGSGIPYISALELRVSNNSIYGIGSGFWRNIWRYDMGTSYVSFTR
;
A
#
# COMPACT_ATOMS: atom_id res chain seq x y z
N MET A 1 16.53 -3.28 -9.24
CA MET A 1 15.52 -4.32 -9.54
C MET A 1 14.14 -3.76 -9.21
N ARG A 2 13.17 -3.85 -10.12
CA ARG A 2 11.80 -3.34 -9.95
C ARG A 2 10.82 -4.45 -10.35
N ASN A 3 9.93 -4.83 -9.43
CA ASN A 3 8.87 -5.80 -9.67
C ASN A 3 7.53 -5.12 -9.44
N CYS A 4 6.56 -5.35 -10.32
CA CYS A 4 5.28 -4.64 -10.29
C CYS A 4 4.10 -5.61 -10.34
N TYR A 5 3.11 -5.36 -9.48
CA TYR A 5 1.82 -6.02 -9.48
C TYR A 5 0.82 -5.15 -10.23
N THR A 6 0.13 -5.73 -11.21
CA THR A 6 -0.91 -5.02 -11.96
C THR A 6 -2.27 -5.32 -11.34
N LEU A 7 -2.89 -4.31 -10.75
CA LEU A 7 -4.25 -4.38 -10.22
C LEU A 7 -5.23 -3.88 -11.27
N LYS A 8 -6.39 -4.53 -11.38
CA LYS A 8 -7.48 -4.15 -12.29
C LYS A 8 -8.66 -3.64 -11.46
N PRO A 9 -8.91 -2.32 -11.42
CA PRO A 9 -9.97 -1.76 -10.58
C PRO A 9 -11.36 -1.99 -11.17
N ASP A 10 -12.32 -2.46 -10.36
CA ASP A 10 -13.67 -2.84 -10.81
C ASP A 10 -14.50 -1.66 -11.39
N ARG A 11 -14.19 -0.43 -11.00
CA ARG A 11 -14.83 0.80 -11.49
C ARG A 11 -13.93 1.59 -12.45
N GLY A 12 -12.82 0.98 -12.88
CA GLY A 12 -11.85 1.58 -13.79
C GLY A 12 -11.18 2.84 -13.25
N LYS A 13 -10.70 3.68 -14.17
CA LYS A 13 -10.10 4.98 -13.86
C LYS A 13 -11.08 5.97 -13.23
N ASN A 14 -10.54 7.04 -12.63
CA ASN A 14 -11.29 8.17 -12.04
C ASN A 14 -12.20 7.81 -10.86
N SER A 15 -12.12 6.58 -10.35
CA SER A 15 -12.80 6.15 -9.12
C SER A 15 -11.83 6.17 -7.95
N LEU A 16 -12.30 6.46 -6.74
CA LEU A 16 -11.46 6.46 -5.55
C LEU A 16 -11.26 5.04 -5.01
N TYR A 17 -10.01 4.67 -4.75
CA TYR A 17 -9.64 3.38 -4.16
C TYR A 17 -8.84 3.56 -2.88
N LEU A 18 -9.10 2.72 -1.89
CA LEU A 18 -8.16 2.44 -0.81
C LEU A 18 -7.26 1.28 -1.24
N ILE A 19 -5.96 1.52 -1.25
CA ILE A 19 -4.96 0.50 -1.54
C ILE A 19 -4.11 0.31 -0.30
N ARG A 20 -3.97 -0.93 0.14
CA ARG A 20 -3.23 -1.32 1.33
C ARG A 20 -2.18 -2.36 0.98
N ALA A 21 -0.93 -2.08 1.31
CA ALA A 21 0.13 -3.07 1.25
C ALA A 21 0.50 -3.50 2.69
N HIS A 22 0.65 -4.81 2.87
CA HIS A 22 1.03 -5.42 4.13
C HIS A 22 2.36 -6.16 3.96
N PHE A 23 3.24 -5.94 4.93
CA PHE A 23 4.57 -6.54 5.00
C PHE A 23 4.74 -7.19 6.36
N TRP A 24 5.02 -8.49 6.36
CA TRP A 24 5.44 -9.20 7.57
C TRP A 24 6.65 -10.06 7.24
N TYR A 25 7.82 -9.64 7.72
CA TYR A 25 9.08 -10.35 7.46
C TYR A 25 9.13 -11.63 8.31
N GLY A 26 8.90 -12.77 7.67
CA GLY A 26 8.95 -14.11 8.28
C GLY A 26 10.23 -14.89 7.97
N ASN A 27 11.36 -14.21 7.76
CA ASN A 27 12.63 -14.82 7.31
C ASN A 27 12.47 -15.67 6.02
N TYR A 28 11.71 -15.17 5.06
CA TYR A 28 11.36 -15.94 3.84
C TYR A 28 12.58 -16.27 2.96
N ASP A 29 13.67 -15.51 3.10
CA ASP A 29 14.91 -15.65 2.35
C ASP A 29 16.02 -16.36 3.14
N GLY A 30 15.79 -16.71 4.41
CA GLY A 30 16.79 -17.39 5.26
C GLY A 30 17.89 -16.49 5.81
N GLU A 31 17.90 -15.20 5.49
CA GLU A 31 18.97 -14.25 5.82
C GLU A 31 18.82 -13.62 7.22
N ASN A 32 17.65 -13.78 7.86
CA ASN A 32 17.29 -13.16 9.15
C ASN A 32 17.57 -11.64 9.20
N LYS A 33 17.44 -10.97 8.07
CA LYS A 33 17.70 -9.54 7.91
C LYS A 33 16.63 -8.93 7.01
N ALA A 34 15.84 -8.01 7.56
CA ALA A 34 14.83 -7.35 6.76
C ALA A 34 15.46 -6.56 5.60
N PRO A 35 14.87 -6.66 4.41
CA PRO A 35 15.30 -5.89 3.26
C PRO A 35 14.91 -4.42 3.39
N THR A 36 15.58 -3.57 2.61
CA THR A 36 15.18 -2.16 2.43
C THR A 36 14.85 -1.90 0.97
N PHE A 37 13.65 -1.41 0.72
CA PHE A 37 13.15 -1.16 -0.63
C PHE A 37 12.05 -0.10 -0.64
N ASP A 38 11.85 0.52 -1.79
CA ASP A 38 10.82 1.52 -1.98
C ASP A 38 9.56 0.91 -2.60
N LEU A 39 8.42 1.46 -2.22
CA LEU A 39 7.11 1.18 -2.77
C LEU A 39 6.67 2.35 -3.66
N TYR A 40 6.16 2.03 -4.83
CA TYR A 40 5.63 3.00 -5.78
C TYR A 40 4.21 2.63 -6.18
N ILE A 41 3.37 3.65 -6.37
CA ILE A 41 2.12 3.52 -7.11
C ILE A 41 2.24 4.21 -8.46
N ASP A 42 2.12 3.41 -9.51
CA ASP A 42 2.50 3.73 -10.88
C ASP A 42 3.92 4.29 -10.94
N VAL A 43 4.06 5.58 -11.23
CA VAL A 43 5.36 6.28 -11.27
C VAL A 43 5.65 7.06 -10.00
N ASN A 44 4.71 7.12 -9.06
CA ASN A 44 4.80 7.96 -7.87
C ASN A 44 5.37 7.19 -6.68
N TYR A 45 6.32 7.80 -5.98
CA TYR A 45 6.84 7.27 -4.72
C TYR A 45 5.73 7.23 -3.67
N TRP A 46 5.57 6.09 -3.01
CA TRP A 46 4.59 5.88 -1.96
C TRP A 46 5.28 5.85 -0.58
N ASP A 47 6.19 4.91 -0.34
CA ASP A 47 6.87 4.77 0.96
C ASP A 47 8.19 3.99 0.83
N THR A 48 9.03 4.01 1.88
CA THR A 48 10.20 3.14 2.00
C THR A 48 9.95 2.12 3.10
N ILE A 49 10.10 0.84 2.76
CA ILE A 49 9.95 -0.27 3.70
C ILE A 49 11.34 -0.67 4.19
N SER A 50 11.58 -0.54 5.48
CA SER A 50 12.86 -0.89 6.13
C SER A 50 12.70 -1.64 7.45
N ASP A 51 11.48 -2.04 7.82
CA ASP A 51 11.19 -2.67 9.12
C ASP A 51 11.09 -4.20 9.01
N THR A 52 11.58 -4.88 10.04
CA THR A 52 11.45 -6.32 10.34
C THR A 52 10.07 -6.73 10.86
N ARG A 53 9.23 -5.77 11.23
CA ARG A 53 7.93 -6.01 11.88
C ARG A 53 6.78 -6.17 10.87
N ASN A 54 5.58 -6.31 11.43
CA ASN A 54 4.30 -6.27 10.74
C ASN A 54 3.94 -4.80 10.41
N VAL A 55 3.99 -4.42 9.14
CA VAL A 55 3.77 -3.05 8.64
C VAL A 55 2.60 -3.01 7.68
N TYR A 56 1.69 -2.07 7.89
CA TYR A 56 0.64 -1.69 6.95
C TYR A 56 0.91 -0.29 6.43
N VAL A 57 0.85 -0.12 5.11
CA VAL A 57 0.84 1.20 4.46
C VAL A 57 -0.40 1.31 3.59
N ASP A 58 -1.09 2.44 3.73
CA ASP A 58 -2.38 2.72 3.10
C ASP A 58 -2.30 4.00 2.28
N ILE A 59 -2.88 3.99 1.09
CA ILE A 59 -3.17 5.19 0.29
C ILE A 59 -4.61 5.20 -0.19
N LEU A 60 -5.14 6.40 -0.30
CA LEU A 60 -6.28 6.70 -1.14
C LEU A 60 -5.77 7.13 -2.51
N TYR A 61 -6.22 6.49 -3.59
CA TYR A 61 -5.71 6.73 -4.94
C TYR A 61 -6.83 6.83 -5.97
N VAL A 62 -6.69 7.80 -6.88
CA VAL A 62 -7.56 7.97 -8.05
C VAL A 62 -6.74 7.68 -9.32
N PRO A 63 -6.83 6.45 -9.88
CA PRO A 63 -6.07 6.06 -11.05
C PRO A 63 -6.53 6.81 -12.30
N GLN A 64 -5.56 7.15 -13.16
CA GLN A 64 -5.83 7.80 -14.46
C GLN A 64 -5.95 6.78 -15.61
N ALA A 65 -5.59 5.52 -15.35
CA ALA A 65 -5.70 4.40 -16.27
C ALA A 65 -6.61 3.31 -15.69
N ASP A 66 -7.05 2.37 -16.53
CA ASP A 66 -7.89 1.24 -16.12
C ASP A 66 -7.10 0.10 -15.44
N TYR A 67 -5.84 0.38 -15.10
CA TYR A 67 -4.98 -0.48 -14.31
C TYR A 67 -4.16 0.38 -13.34
N ILE A 68 -3.68 -0.25 -12.28
CA ILE A 68 -2.79 0.35 -11.29
C ILE A 68 -1.57 -0.55 -11.17
N GLN A 69 -0.37 0.03 -11.21
CA GLN A 69 0.85 -0.69 -10.91
C GLN A 69 1.30 -0.40 -9.50
N VAL A 70 1.43 -1.44 -8.68
CA VAL A 70 2.10 -1.32 -7.37
C VAL A 70 3.46 -1.98 -7.51
N CYS A 71 4.52 -1.19 -7.38
CA CYS A 71 5.87 -1.65 -7.65
C CYS A 71 6.75 -1.61 -6.39
N VAL A 72 7.50 -2.67 -6.18
CA VAL A 72 8.59 -2.71 -5.20
C VAL A 72 9.93 -2.53 -5.92
N VAL A 73 10.74 -1.59 -5.45
CA VAL A 73 12.01 -1.20 -6.05
C VAL A 73 13.12 -1.42 -5.03
N LYS A 74 14.03 -2.34 -5.34
CA LYS A 74 15.19 -2.61 -4.47
C LYS A 74 16.11 -1.39 -4.45
N THR A 75 16.25 -0.76 -3.29
CA THR A 75 17.14 0.39 -3.04
C THR A 75 18.27 0.07 -2.05
N GLY A 76 18.10 -0.96 -1.21
CA GLY A 76 19.13 -1.43 -0.27
C GLY A 76 19.46 -2.91 -0.41
N SER A 77 19.87 -3.52 0.71
CA SER A 77 20.16 -4.95 0.81
C SER A 77 18.89 -5.79 0.94
N GLY A 78 18.99 -7.09 0.64
CA GLY A 78 17.89 -8.05 0.71
C GLY A 78 17.02 -8.08 -0.54
N ILE A 79 15.99 -8.92 -0.53
CA ILE A 79 15.05 -9.08 -1.64
C ILE A 79 13.72 -8.38 -1.25
N PRO A 80 13.12 -7.52 -2.10
CA PRO A 80 11.82 -6.92 -1.80
C PRO A 80 10.70 -7.98 -1.79
N TYR A 81 9.73 -7.82 -0.90
CA TYR A 81 8.59 -8.74 -0.75
C TYR A 81 7.30 -7.96 -0.51
N ILE A 82 6.15 -8.58 -0.75
CA ILE A 82 4.83 -8.10 -0.31
C ILE A 82 4.09 -9.31 0.26
N SER A 83 3.56 -9.20 1.49
CA SER A 83 2.81 -10.29 2.12
C SER A 83 1.34 -10.29 1.70
N ALA A 84 0.72 -9.11 1.63
CA ALA A 84 -0.60 -8.94 1.05
C ALA A 84 -0.73 -7.57 0.35
N LEU A 85 -1.52 -7.54 -0.72
CA LEU A 85 -1.88 -6.32 -1.44
C LEU A 85 -3.39 -6.30 -1.63
N GLU A 86 -4.03 -5.26 -1.14
CA GLU A 86 -5.47 -5.13 -1.13
C GLU A 86 -5.91 -3.92 -1.95
N LEU A 87 -6.91 -4.12 -2.81
CA LEU A 87 -7.59 -3.07 -3.55
C LEU A 87 -9.05 -3.01 -3.12
N ARG A 88 -9.50 -1.85 -2.66
CA ARG A 88 -10.88 -1.65 -2.21
C ARG A 88 -11.44 -0.38 -2.82
N VAL A 89 -12.66 -0.45 -3.36
CA VAL A 89 -13.41 0.75 -3.75
C VAL A 89 -13.68 1.60 -2.51
N SER A 90 -13.50 2.91 -2.62
CA SER A 90 -13.76 3.88 -1.55
C SER A 90 -14.79 4.92 -1.99
N ASN A 91 -15.44 5.57 -1.02
CA ASN A 91 -16.43 6.61 -1.31
C ASN A 91 -15.76 7.98 -1.42
N ASN A 92 -15.76 8.55 -2.63
CA ASN A 92 -15.14 9.84 -2.88
C ASN A 92 -15.85 11.01 -2.19
N SER A 93 -17.14 10.88 -1.83
CA SER A 93 -17.87 11.96 -1.15
C SER A 93 -17.32 12.28 0.24
N ILE A 94 -16.60 11.34 0.86
CA ILE A 94 -16.04 11.49 2.21
C ILE A 94 -14.69 12.22 2.16
N TYR A 95 -13.89 11.99 1.13
CA TYR A 95 -12.51 12.47 1.05
C TYR A 95 -12.33 13.64 0.07
N GLY A 96 -13.17 13.75 -0.96
CA GLY A 96 -13.11 14.84 -1.93
C GLY A 96 -11.84 14.84 -2.80
N ILE A 97 -11.26 13.66 -3.09
CA ILE A 97 -10.03 13.55 -3.86
C ILE A 97 -10.38 13.51 -5.35
N GLY A 98 -9.91 14.50 -6.12
CA GLY A 98 -10.13 14.58 -7.57
C GLY A 98 -9.07 13.85 -8.41
N SER A 99 -7.83 13.77 -7.93
CA SER A 99 -6.72 13.11 -8.62
C SER A 99 -5.55 12.84 -7.65
N GLY A 100 -4.62 11.98 -8.06
CA GLY A 100 -3.41 11.69 -7.29
C GLY A 100 -3.65 10.70 -6.14
N PHE A 101 -2.73 10.68 -5.17
CA PHE A 101 -2.81 9.83 -3.99
C PHE A 101 -2.62 10.61 -2.69
N TRP A 102 -3.32 10.19 -1.63
CA TRP A 102 -3.08 10.63 -0.27
C TRP A 102 -2.64 9.44 0.57
N ARG A 103 -1.46 9.56 1.19
CA ARG A 103 -0.94 8.58 2.14
C ARG A 103 -1.62 8.74 3.49
N ASN A 104 -2.15 7.65 4.04
CA ASN A 104 -2.63 7.66 5.41
C ASN A 104 -1.41 7.62 6.35
N ILE A 105 -1.24 8.64 7.17
CA ILE A 105 -0.17 8.69 8.17
C ILE A 105 -0.66 8.12 9.49
N TRP A 106 -1.83 8.56 9.95
CA TRP A 106 -2.44 8.09 11.19
C TRP A 106 -3.94 7.93 11.04
N ARG A 107 -4.50 6.98 11.80
CA ARG A 107 -5.94 6.83 12.04
C ARG A 107 -6.13 6.63 13.53
N TYR A 108 -6.84 7.55 14.17
CA TYR A 108 -7.15 7.49 15.59
C TYR A 108 -8.64 7.30 15.78
N ASP A 109 -9.01 6.39 16.68
CA ASP A 109 -10.33 6.39 17.29
C ASP A 109 -10.27 7.26 18.54
N MET A 110 -11.07 8.33 18.59
CA MET A 110 -11.14 9.25 19.73
C MET A 110 -12.24 8.86 20.73
N GLY A 111 -12.96 7.76 20.48
CA GLY A 111 -13.93 7.18 21.41
C GLY A 111 -13.28 6.44 22.57
N THR A 112 -14.04 6.23 23.65
CA THR A 112 -13.54 5.64 24.91
C THR A 112 -13.52 4.11 24.92
N SER A 113 -13.95 3.43 23.86
CA SER A 113 -14.02 1.97 23.81
C SER A 113 -13.23 1.42 22.63
N TYR A 114 -12.28 0.52 22.91
CA TYR A 114 -11.61 -0.31 21.91
C TYR A 114 -12.65 -1.15 21.16
N VAL A 115 -13.09 -0.71 19.97
CA VAL A 115 -13.88 -1.55 19.08
C VAL A 115 -12.93 -2.21 18.10
N SER A 116 -12.60 -3.48 18.33
CA SER A 116 -11.94 -4.28 17.32
C SER A 116 -12.92 -4.48 16.17
N PHE A 117 -12.69 -3.80 15.05
CA PHE A 117 -13.29 -4.20 13.78
C PHE A 117 -12.65 -5.53 13.37
N THR A 118 -13.22 -6.65 13.80
CA THR A 118 -12.95 -7.95 13.18
C THR A 118 -13.45 -7.89 11.75
N ARG A 119 -12.51 -8.08 10.85
CA ARG A 119 -12.68 -8.03 9.40
C ARG A 119 -13.27 -9.34 8.88
#